data_AF-A0A3P7PHB8-F1
#
_entry.id   AF-A0A3P7PHB8-F1
#
_cell.length_a   1.000
_cell.length_b   1.000
_cell.length_c   1.000
_cell.angle_alpha   90.00
_cell.angle_beta   90.00
_cell.angle_gamma   90.00
#
_symmetry.space_group_name_H-M   'P 1'
#
loop_
_entity.id
_entity.type
_entity.pdbx_description
1 polymer ?
#
loop_
_entity_poly.entity_id
_entity_poly.type
_entity_poly.pdbx_seq_one_letter_code
_entity_poly.pdbx_strand_id
1 'polypeptide(L)' 'MTWDPRRNPNLTLDHPTSGSGGNYRAQYGMRFDRMYAGGSGLSPLDFELRGLERVPGRTHFPSDHWAILGHFDLV' A
#
# COMPACT_ATOMS: atom_id res chain seq x y z
N MET A 1 -4.63 -5.43 -0.60
CA MET A 1 -3.26 -5.41 -1.17
C MET A 1 -2.66 -4.06 -0.87
N THR A 2 -1.44 -4.01 -0.35
CA THR A 2 -0.78 -2.76 0.07
C THR A 2 0.17 -2.25 -1.00
N TRP A 3 0.54 -3.10 -1.96
CA TRP A 3 1.25 -2.68 -3.16
C TRP A 3 0.53 -3.28 -4.38
N ASP A 4 0.17 -2.43 -5.35
CA ASP A 4 -0.54 -2.85 -6.56
C ASP A 4 -0.16 -1.96 -7.76
N PRO A 5 0.77 -2.40 -8.63
CA PRO A 5 1.27 -1.60 -9.73
C PRO A 5 0.22 -1.35 -10.83
N ARG A 6 -0.92 -2.07 -10.81
CA ARG A 6 -2.03 -1.83 -11.75
C ARG A 6 -2.88 -0.64 -11.33
N ARG A 7 -2.95 -0.35 -10.03
CA ARG A 7 -3.73 0.76 -9.45
C ARG A 7 -2.86 1.93 -9.04
N ASN A 8 -1.61 1.66 -8.67
CA ASN A 8 -0.59 2.64 -8.30
C ASN A 8 0.60 2.57 -9.28
N PRO A 9 0.67 3.48 -10.27
CA PRO A 9 1.73 3.44 -11.27
C PRO A 9 3.02 4.15 -10.81
N ASN A 10 3.16 4.57 -9.55
CA ASN A 10 4.30 5.38 -9.10
C ASN A 10 5.65 4.75 -9.49
N LEU A 11 5.84 3.45 -9.22
CA LEU A 11 7.09 2.76 -9.56
C LEU A 11 7.43 2.84 -11.06
N THR A 12 6.44 2.66 -11.94
CA THR A 12 6.67 2.73 -13.39
C THR A 12 6.82 4.16 -13.90
N LEU A 13 6.21 5.14 -13.22
CA LEU A 13 6.41 6.56 -13.51
C LEU A 13 7.84 7.00 -13.16
N ASP A 14 8.37 6.56 -12.02
CA ASP A 14 9.71 6.93 -11.54
C ASP A 14 10.82 6.13 -12.23
N HIS A 15 10.53 4.89 -12.58
CA HIS A 15 11.47 3.99 -13.24
C HIS A 15 10.81 3.32 -14.45
N PRO A 16 10.72 4.01 -15.61
CA PRO A 16 10.07 3.48 -16.81
C PRO A 16 10.67 2.16 -17.32
N THR A 17 11.95 1.92 -17.03
CA THR A 17 12.67 0.68 -17.39
C THR A 17 12.49 -0.44 -16.36
N SER A 18 12.06 -0.13 -15.13
CA SER A 18 11.75 -1.13 -14.09
C SER A 18 10.54 -1.99 -14.46
N GLY A 19 9.70 -1.52 -15.40
CA GLY A 19 8.57 -2.28 -15.94
C GLY A 19 8.93 -3.22 -17.10
N SER A 20 10.17 -3.23 -17.60
CA SER A 20 10.48 -3.69 -18.97
C SER A 20 11.43 -4.88 -19.08
N GLY A 21 11.84 -5.52 -17.97
CA GLY A 21 13.02 -6.40 -17.96
C GLY A 21 12.84 -7.90 -17.71
N GLY A 22 11.68 -8.41 -17.29
CA GLY A 22 11.62 -9.83 -16.94
C GLY A 22 10.23 -10.41 -16.73
N ASN A 23 10.10 -11.70 -17.03
CA ASN A 23 8.90 -12.54 -16.92
C ASN A 23 8.33 -12.69 -15.49
N TYR A 24 8.79 -11.89 -14.53
CA TYR A 24 8.37 -11.86 -13.14
C TYR A 24 7.72 -10.52 -12.77
N ARG A 25 6.86 -9.99 -13.65
CA ARG A 25 5.90 -9.00 -13.17
C ARG A 25 5.09 -9.68 -12.09
N ALA A 26 5.07 -9.14 -10.87
CA ALA A 26 4.06 -9.51 -9.89
C ALA A 26 2.70 -9.22 -10.55
N GLN A 27 2.12 -10.24 -11.19
CA GLN A 27 0.90 -10.12 -11.98
C GLN A 27 -0.29 -9.76 -11.09
N TYR A 28 -0.11 -9.82 -9.78
CA TYR A 28 -1.08 -9.62 -8.72
C TYR A 28 -0.50 -8.66 -7.68
N GLY A 29 -1.38 -7.88 -7.03
CA GLY A 29 -0.98 -7.02 -5.92
C GLY A 29 -0.41 -7.85 -4.76
N MET A 30 0.48 -7.23 -3.99
CA MET A 30 1.17 -7.83 -2.85
C MET A 30 0.68 -7.21 -1.54
N ARG A 31 0.81 -7.97 -0.44
CA ARG A 31 0.55 -7.51 0.93
C ARG A 31 1.86 -7.51 1.72
N PHE A 32 2.75 -6.60 1.35
CA PHE A 32 4.06 -6.42 1.97
C PHE A 32 3.91 -5.82 3.37
N ASP A 33 3.07 -4.79 3.50
CA ASP A 33 2.84 -4.07 4.74
C ASP A 33 1.85 -4.84 5.63
N ARG A 34 2.25 -5.10 6.87
CA ARG A 34 1.49 -5.90 7.83
C ARG A 34 1.66 -5.32 9.23
N MET A 35 0.62 -5.42 10.03
CA MET A 35 0.62 -5.04 11.43
C MET A 35 0.27 -6.25 12.28
N TYR A 36 1.02 -6.45 13.36
CA TYR A 36 0.72 -7.42 14.41
C TYR A 36 0.66 -6.63 15.71
N ALA A 37 -0.48 -6.65 16.38
CA ALA A 37 -0.65 -6.06 17.69
C ALA A 37 -0.95 -7.19 18.68
N GLY A 38 -0.21 -7.22 19.79
CA GLY A 38 -0.36 -8.22 20.84
C GLY A 38 -0.20 -7.57 22.21
N GLY A 39 -1.02 -8.02 23.17
CA GLY A 39 -1.07 -7.47 24.52
C GLY A 39 -2.50 -7.46 25.04
N SER A 40 -2.66 -7.56 26.36
CA SER A 40 -3.93 -7.26 27.02
C SER A 40 -4.20 -5.76 26.95
N GLY A 41 -5.45 -5.35 26.69
CA GLY A 41 -5.83 -3.93 26.69
C GLY A 41 -6.01 -3.29 25.30
N LEU A 42 -5.92 -4.07 24.21
CA LEU A 42 -6.21 -3.59 22.86
C LEU A 42 -7.29 -4.47 22.23
N SER A 43 -8.41 -3.86 21.83
CA SER A 43 -9.46 -4.53 21.06
C SER A 43 -9.47 -4.00 19.62
N PRO A 44 -9.24 -4.83 18.59
CA PRO A 44 -9.28 -4.36 17.21
C PRO A 44 -10.70 -3.95 16.81
N LEU A 45 -10.82 -2.77 16.21
CA LEU A 45 -12.09 -2.24 15.70
C LEU A 45 -12.20 -2.47 14.19
N ASP A 46 -11.24 -1.92 13.44
CA ASP A 46 -11.20 -2.05 12.00
C ASP A 46 -9.77 -1.93 11.45
N PHE A 47 -9.68 -2.09 10.14
CA PHE A 47 -8.45 -1.94 9.38
C PHE A 47 -8.76 -1.37 8.00
N GLU A 48 -8.00 -0.37 7.58
CA GLU A 48 -8.21 0.31 6.30
C GLU A 48 -6.89 0.66 5.60
N LEU A 49 -7.02 1.03 4.32
CA LEU A 49 -5.91 1.56 3.52
C LEU A 49 -6.02 3.08 3.40
N ARG A 50 -4.89 3.77 3.45
CA ARG A 50 -4.79 5.22 3.30
C ARG A 50 -3.86 5.60 2.15
N GLY A 51 -3.96 6.86 1.70
CA GLY A 51 -3.19 7.38 0.57
C GLY A 51 -3.69 6.88 -0.79
N LEU A 52 -4.98 6.56 -0.90
CA LEU A 52 -5.61 6.01 -2.11
C LEU A 52 -5.96 7.07 -3.17
N GLU A 53 -5.69 8.34 -2.89
CA GLU A 53 -5.93 9.47 -3.78
C GLU A 53 -4.61 10.02 -4.29
N ARG A 54 -4.61 10.53 -5.52
CA ARG A 54 -3.44 11.19 -6.08
C ARG A 54 -3.17 12.48 -5.33
N VAL A 55 -1.90 12.85 -5.26
CA VAL A 55 -1.51 14.17 -4.74
C VAL A 55 -2.08 15.24 -5.68
N PRO A 56 -2.80 16.26 -5.17
CA PRO A 56 -3.40 17.30 -6.01
C PRO A 56 -2.39 17.94 -6.97
N GLY A 57 -2.74 18.02 -8.25
CA GLY A 57 -1.89 18.58 -9.30
C GLY A 57 -0.67 17.72 -9.68
N ARG A 58 -0.58 16.47 -9.20
CA ARG A 58 0.51 15.54 -9.53
C ARG A 58 -0.01 14.27 -10.18
N THR A 59 0.87 13.60 -10.92
CA THR A 59 0.64 12.29 -11.54
C THR A 59 0.84 11.13 -10.58
N HIS A 60 1.22 11.37 -9.33
CA HIS A 60 1.60 10.34 -8.37
C HIS A 60 0.59 10.24 -7.23
N PHE A 61 0.50 9.04 -6.66
CA PHE A 61 0.00 8.84 -5.31
C PHE A 61 1.06 9.25 -4.27
N PRO A 62 0.72 9.40 -2.99
CA PRO A 62 1.68 9.77 -1.95
C PRO A 62 2.89 8.81 -1.80
N SER A 63 2.72 7.53 -2.12
CA SER A 63 3.75 6.49 -2.09
C SER A 63 3.42 5.42 -3.13
N ASP A 64 4.38 4.58 -3.53
CA ASP A 64 4.14 3.39 -4.36
C ASP A 64 3.45 2.24 -3.59
N HIS A 65 3.44 2.33 -2.25
CA HIS A 65 2.61 1.54 -1.35
C HIS A 65 1.40 2.32 -0.83
N TRP A 66 0.30 1.61 -0.59
CA TRP A 66 -0.82 2.07 0.24
C TRP A 66 -0.46 1.91 1.71
N ALA A 67 -0.69 2.96 2.49
CA ALA A 67 -0.52 2.91 3.93
C ALA A 67 -1.59 2.00 4.55
N ILE A 68 -1.22 1.31 5.63
CA ILE A 68 -2.15 0.53 6.46
C ILE A 68 -2.48 1.33 7.73
N LEU A 69 -3.75 1.33 8.14
CA LEU A 69 -4.21 1.93 9.39
C LEU A 69 -5.08 0.92 10.12
N GLY A 70 -4.75 0.61 11.37
CA GLY A 70 -5.58 -0.21 12.25
C GLY A 70 -6.11 0.64 13.39
N HIS A 71 -7.41 0.52 13.66
CA HIS A 71 -8.05 1.17 14.81
C HIS A 71 -8.25 0.15 15.92
N PHE A 72 -7.95 0.57 17.15
CA PHE A 72 -8.06 -0.26 18.34
C PHE A 72 -8.67 0.56 19.47
N ASP A 73 -9.58 -0.05 20.22
CA ASP A 73 -9.99 0.47 21.53
C ASP A 73 -8.98 0.08 22.59
N LEU A 74 -8.82 0.97 23.57
CA LEU A 74 -8.15 0.66 24.83
C LEU A 74 -9.16 -0.01 25.76
N VAL A 75 -8.83 -1.22 26.22
CA VAL A 75 -9.64 -2.03 27.14
C VAL A 75 -9.11 -1.93 28.56
#